data_AF-A0A1M6B003-F1
#
_entry.id   AF-A0A1M6B003-F1
#
_cell.length_a   1.000
_cell.length_b   1.000
_cell.length_c   1.000
_cell.angle_alpha   90.00
_cell.angle_beta   90.00
_cell.angle_gamma   90.00
#
_symmetry.space_group_name_H-M   'P 1'
#
loop_
_entity.id
_entity.type
_entity.pdbx_description
1 polymer ?
#
loop_
_entity_poly.entity_id
_entity_poly.type
_entity_poly.pdbx_seq_one_letter_code
_entity_poly.pdbx_strand_id
1 'polypeptide(L)'
;MKKIIFIAIITLCSLVSNAQLVQGEILLGEQSKTEIKLKNNKGVNLYAAFREGNYPLHFIFSTDAVPLNSDKKEVVQFVFTTTVKRDGKVMGTVKRNPIPFFPGDMFMPVETFDFISILSNMQTNSNDRISEIPSGKYEVILDAKPQGIKGEIKPVRFLITVN
;
A
#
# COMPACT_ATOMS: atom_id res chain seq x y z
N MET A 1 -50.11 -18.25 -23.10
CA MET A 1 -48.77 -18.91 -23.04
C MET A 1 -47.61 -17.96 -23.36
N LYS A 2 -47.65 -17.16 -24.45
CA LYS A 2 -46.56 -16.21 -24.81
C LYS A 2 -46.22 -15.14 -23.74
N LYS A 3 -47.21 -14.68 -22.95
CA LYS A 3 -46.99 -13.68 -21.87
C LYS A 3 -46.27 -14.25 -20.63
N ILE A 4 -46.37 -15.55 -20.36
CA ILE A 4 -45.73 -16.19 -19.21
C ILE A 4 -44.24 -16.42 -19.49
N ILE A 5 -43.89 -16.72 -20.74
CA ILE A 5 -42.50 -16.88 -21.20
C ILE A 5 -41.72 -15.56 -21.09
N PHE A 6 -42.36 -14.43 -21.39
CA PHE A 6 -41.73 -13.11 -21.29
C PHE A 6 -41.42 -12.70 -19.83
N ILE A 7 -42.31 -13.06 -18.90
CA ILE A 7 -42.10 -12.79 -17.46
C ILE A 7 -40.94 -13.64 -16.93
N ALA A 8 -40.88 -14.93 -17.29
CA ALA A 8 -39.80 -15.83 -16.85
C ALA A 8 -38.40 -15.40 -17.33
N ILE A 9 -38.28 -14.79 -18.52
CA ILE A 9 -37.00 -14.29 -19.05
C ILE A 9 -36.53 -13.03 -18.32
N ILE A 10 -37.45 -12.15 -17.91
CA ILE A 10 -37.10 -10.91 -17.20
C ILE A 10 -36.69 -11.20 -15.74
N THR A 11 -37.31 -12.19 -15.08
CA THR A 11 -36.92 -12.59 -13.72
C THR A 11 -35.54 -13.26 -13.67
N LEU A 12 -35.13 -13.95 -14.73
CA LEU A 12 -33.82 -14.64 -14.79
C LEU A 12 -32.62 -13.69 -14.90
N CYS A 13 -32.84 -12.44 -15.34
CA CYS A 13 -31.79 -11.40 -15.42
C CYS A 13 -31.56 -10.65 -14.09
N SER A 14 -32.30 -10.96 -13.03
CA SER A 14 -32.16 -10.31 -11.72
C SER A 14 -31.23 -11.05 -10.74
N LEU A 15 -30.42 -12.01 -11.24
CA LEU A 15 -29.25 -12.50 -10.52
C LEU A 15 -28.23 -11.36 -10.44
N VAL A 16 -28.46 -10.46 -9.48
CA VAL A 16 -27.53 -9.41 -9.06
C VAL A 16 -26.19 -10.08 -8.76
N SER A 17 -25.27 -9.95 -9.71
CA SER A 17 -23.87 -10.28 -9.49
C SER A 17 -23.35 -9.29 -8.46
N ASN A 18 -23.38 -9.66 -7.19
CA ASN A 18 -22.69 -8.92 -6.13
C ASN A 18 -21.20 -9.02 -6.46
N ALA A 19 -20.67 -7.97 -7.08
CA ALA A 19 -19.25 -7.90 -7.40
C ALA A 19 -18.48 -7.84 -6.09
N GLN A 20 -17.58 -8.80 -5.88
CA GLN A 20 -16.64 -8.79 -4.75
C GLN A 20 -15.91 -7.45 -4.73
N LEU A 21 -15.94 -6.77 -3.59
CA LEU A 21 -15.41 -5.42 -3.45
C LEU A 21 -14.42 -5.36 -2.30
N VAL A 22 -13.36 -4.58 -2.50
CA VAL A 22 -12.38 -4.20 -1.48
C VAL A 22 -12.30 -2.68 -1.43
N GLN A 23 -12.36 -2.11 -0.23
CA GLN A 23 -12.13 -0.68 -0.02
C GLN A 23 -11.25 -0.46 1.20
N GLY A 24 -10.35 0.50 1.12
CA GLY A 24 -9.47 0.81 2.23
C GLY A 24 -8.50 1.93 1.94
N GLU A 25 -7.50 2.06 2.81
CA GLU A 25 -6.44 3.05 2.71
C GLU A 25 -5.17 2.63 3.45
N ILE A 26 -4.06 3.25 3.07
CA ILE A 26 -2.82 3.26 3.85
C ILE A 26 -2.71 4.65 4.47
N LEU A 27 -2.28 4.74 5.73
CA LEU A 27 -2.05 5.99 6.45
C LEU A 27 -0.65 5.98 7.10
N LEU A 28 -0.12 7.17 7.37
CA LEU A 28 1.10 7.38 8.14
C LEU A 28 0.75 8.18 9.40
N GLY A 29 0.65 7.52 10.54
CA GLY A 29 -0.07 8.05 11.70
C GLY A 29 -1.56 8.21 11.36
N GLU A 30 -2.15 9.32 11.79
CA GLU A 30 -3.55 9.65 11.48
C GLU A 30 -3.71 10.47 10.18
N GLN A 31 -2.61 10.72 9.46
CA GLN A 31 -2.60 11.66 8.33
C GLN A 31 -2.25 10.97 7.01
N SER A 32 -2.93 11.37 5.95
CA SER A 32 -2.65 10.91 4.57
C SER A 32 -1.47 11.65 3.92
N LYS A 33 -1.00 12.75 4.53
CA LYS A 33 0.14 13.55 4.08
C LYS A 33 0.95 14.11 5.25
N THR A 34 2.19 13.67 5.36
CA THR A 34 3.13 14.07 6.42
C THR A 34 4.48 14.47 5.80
N GLU A 35 5.19 15.42 6.43
CA GLU A 35 6.59 15.71 6.12
C GLU A 35 7.49 15.17 7.23
N ILE A 36 8.44 14.32 6.86
CA ILE A 36 9.48 13.77 7.74
C ILE A 36 10.76 14.55 7.48
N LYS A 37 11.24 15.28 8.48
CA LYS A 37 12.54 15.96 8.43
C LYS A 37 13.59 15.09 9.10
N LEU A 38 14.57 14.63 8.32
CA LEU A 38 15.64 13.81 8.83
C LEU A 38 16.67 14.65 9.59
N LYS A 39 16.91 14.31 10.87
CA LYS A 39 17.93 14.97 11.70
C LYS A 39 19.35 14.69 11.21
N ASN A 40 19.55 13.54 10.56
CA ASN A 40 20.78 13.17 9.88
C ASN A 40 20.43 12.38 8.62
N ASN A 41 21.37 12.30 7.69
CA ASN A 41 21.14 11.69 6.37
C ASN A 41 21.25 10.16 6.37
N LYS A 42 21.21 9.48 7.53
CA LYS A 42 21.40 8.02 7.60
C LYS A 42 20.07 7.27 7.49
N GLY A 43 19.93 6.42 6.47
CA GLY A 43 18.78 5.56 6.23
C GLY A 43 18.50 4.57 7.36
N VAL A 44 19.52 4.10 8.08
CA VAL A 44 19.34 3.29 9.29
C VAL A 44 18.58 4.03 10.40
N ASN A 45 18.73 5.35 10.50
CA ASN A 45 18.01 6.14 11.49
C ASN A 45 16.57 6.39 11.05
N LEU A 46 16.33 6.54 9.74
CA LEU A 46 14.98 6.52 9.18
C LEU A 46 14.29 5.20 9.51
N TYR A 47 14.98 4.07 9.29
CA TYR A 47 14.49 2.74 9.62
C TYR A 47 14.15 2.58 11.10
N ALA A 48 15.06 2.98 12.00
CA ALA A 48 14.83 2.97 13.44
C ALA A 48 13.59 3.78 13.82
N ALA A 49 13.42 4.99 13.28
CA ALA A 49 12.27 5.83 13.61
C ALA A 49 10.92 5.20 13.23
N PHE A 50 10.84 4.49 12.10
CA PHE A 50 9.63 3.75 11.74
C PHE A 50 9.41 2.52 12.64
N ARG A 51 10.46 1.75 12.91
CA ARG A 51 10.43 0.58 13.81
C ARG A 51 10.01 0.91 15.24
N GLU A 52 10.42 2.08 15.73
CA GLU A 52 10.09 2.60 17.07
C GLU A 52 8.69 3.21 17.14
N GLY A 53 7.95 3.26 16.02
CA GLY A 53 6.57 3.73 16.00
C GLY A 53 6.42 5.25 15.93
N ASN A 54 7.47 6.01 15.61
CA ASN A 54 7.36 7.46 15.42
C ASN A 54 6.52 7.82 14.19
N TYR A 55 6.48 6.92 13.21
CA TYR A 55 5.73 7.07 11.96
C TYR A 55 5.00 5.75 11.64
N PRO A 56 3.96 5.38 12.40
CA PRO A 56 3.29 4.11 12.23
C PRO A 56 2.56 4.07 10.89
N LEU A 57 2.71 2.97 10.15
CA LEU A 57 1.99 2.74 8.90
C LEU A 57 0.73 1.95 9.21
N HIS A 58 -0.45 2.52 9.02
CA HIS A 58 -1.72 1.80 9.14
C HIS A 58 -2.17 1.33 7.77
N PHE A 59 -2.61 0.08 7.69
CA PHE A 59 -3.33 -0.43 6.54
C PHE A 59 -4.70 -0.88 7.01
N ILE A 60 -5.73 -0.24 6.46
CA ILE A 60 -7.11 -0.46 6.85
C ILE A 60 -7.87 -0.85 5.61
N PHE A 61 -8.54 -1.99 5.63
CA PHE A 61 -9.44 -2.35 4.54
C PHE A 61 -10.61 -3.20 5.00
N SER A 62 -11.69 -3.10 4.23
CA SER A 62 -12.90 -3.88 4.37
C SER A 62 -13.23 -4.56 3.04
N THR A 63 -14.07 -5.58 3.14
CA THR A 63 -14.48 -6.44 2.05
C THR A 63 -16.00 -6.49 2.00
N ASP A 64 -16.53 -6.65 0.79
CA ASP A 64 -17.93 -6.98 0.57
C ASP A 64 -18.02 -8.15 -0.41
N ALA A 65 -18.90 -9.10 -0.10
CA ALA A 65 -19.16 -10.32 -0.86
C ALA A 65 -17.92 -11.20 -1.18
N VAL A 66 -16.81 -11.07 -0.42
CA VAL A 66 -15.62 -11.92 -0.60
C VAL A 66 -15.89 -13.32 -0.03
N PRO A 67 -15.70 -14.41 -0.80
CA PRO A 67 -15.93 -15.76 -0.31
C PRO A 67 -15.00 -16.14 0.84
N LEU A 68 -15.53 -16.94 1.76
CA LEU A 68 -14.72 -17.53 2.82
C LEU A 68 -13.82 -18.65 2.27
N ASN A 69 -12.61 -18.74 2.79
CA ASN A 69 -11.71 -19.87 2.57
C ASN A 69 -12.17 -21.12 3.35
N SER A 70 -11.39 -22.20 3.29
CA SER A 70 -11.64 -23.46 4.02
C SER A 70 -11.76 -23.28 5.53
N ASP A 71 -11.11 -22.26 6.09
CA ASP A 71 -11.11 -21.94 7.53
C ASP A 71 -12.23 -20.96 7.92
N LYS A 72 -13.18 -20.72 7.01
CA LYS A 72 -14.30 -19.78 7.19
C LYS A 72 -13.83 -18.33 7.42
N LYS A 73 -12.77 -17.91 6.73
CA LYS A 73 -12.21 -16.55 6.78
C LYS A 73 -12.20 -15.89 5.41
N GLU A 74 -12.47 -14.59 5.37
CA GLU A 74 -12.23 -13.76 4.19
C GLU A 74 -10.74 -13.45 4.10
N VAL A 75 -10.12 -13.70 2.94
CA VAL A 75 -8.70 -13.44 2.73
C VAL A 75 -8.53 -12.74 1.38
N VAL A 76 -7.79 -11.63 1.39
CA VAL A 76 -7.46 -10.88 0.18
C VAL A 76 -5.95 -10.80 0.03
N GLN A 77 -5.47 -11.08 -1.18
CA GLN A 77 -4.06 -10.90 -1.50
C GLN A 77 -3.83 -9.49 -2.05
N PHE A 78 -2.83 -8.80 -1.52
CA PHE A 78 -2.44 -7.47 -1.97
C PHE A 78 -1.05 -7.48 -2.56
N VAL A 79 -0.89 -6.73 -3.65
CA VAL A 79 0.41 -6.39 -4.18
C VAL A 79 0.78 -4.97 -3.75
N PHE A 80 1.75 -4.87 -2.85
CA PHE A 80 2.27 -3.58 -2.41
C PHE A 80 3.27 -3.03 -3.42
N THR A 81 3.14 -1.73 -3.71
CA THR A 81 4.05 -1.00 -4.58
C THR A 81 4.59 0.20 -3.82
N THR A 82 5.90 0.33 -3.81
CA THR A 82 6.61 1.50 -3.30
C THR A 82 7.15 2.29 -4.48
N THR A 83 6.89 3.59 -4.53
CA THR A 83 7.54 4.52 -5.47
C THR A 83 8.19 5.66 -4.71
N VAL A 84 9.45 5.94 -5.04
CA VAL A 84 10.18 7.10 -4.51
C VAL A 84 10.48 8.05 -5.66
N LYS A 85 10.15 9.32 -5.48
CA LYS A 85 10.52 10.40 -6.39
C LYS A 85 11.42 11.41 -5.71
N ARG A 86 12.29 12.06 -6.48
CA ARG A 86 13.08 13.22 -6.09
C ARG A 86 12.79 14.33 -7.08
N ASP A 87 12.35 15.49 -6.58
CA ASP A 87 12.02 16.65 -7.43
C ASP A 87 11.08 16.31 -8.59
N GLY A 88 10.09 15.43 -8.33
CA GLY A 88 9.11 14.96 -9.32
C GLY A 88 9.59 13.81 -10.22
N LYS A 89 10.89 13.49 -10.27
CA LYS A 89 11.45 12.38 -11.04
C LYS A 89 11.42 11.08 -10.24
N VAL A 90 10.93 9.99 -10.83
CA VAL A 90 10.96 8.65 -10.21
C VAL A 90 12.40 8.18 -10.08
N MET A 91 12.82 7.88 -8.85
CA MET A 91 14.14 7.34 -8.53
C MET A 91 14.14 5.82 -8.41
N GLY A 92 13.00 5.24 -8.04
CA GLY A 92 12.82 3.81 -7.97
C GLY A 92 11.37 3.44 -7.70
N THR A 93 10.98 2.28 -8.24
CA THR A 93 9.70 1.63 -7.94
C THR A 93 9.96 0.16 -7.67
N VAL A 94 9.43 -0.35 -6.57
CA VAL A 94 9.49 -1.77 -6.23
C VAL A 94 8.09 -2.28 -6.00
N LYS A 95 7.80 -3.45 -6.57
CA LYS A 95 6.53 -4.16 -6.44
C LYS A 95 6.82 -5.48 -5.75
N ARG A 96 6.15 -5.74 -4.62
CA ARG A 96 6.30 -6.99 -3.88
C ARG A 96 5.45 -8.10 -4.49
N ASN A 97 5.79 -9.35 -4.16
CA ASN A 97 4.90 -10.47 -4.43
C ASN A 97 3.59 -10.30 -3.64
N PRO A 98 2.47 -10.89 -4.10
CA PRO A 98 1.20 -10.83 -3.38
C PRO A 98 1.32 -11.38 -1.96
N ILE A 99 0.74 -10.70 -0.98
CA ILE A 99 0.73 -11.09 0.43
C ILE A 99 -0.74 -11.16 0.91
N PRO A 100 -1.16 -12.25 1.58
CA PRO A 100 -2.53 -12.41 2.06
C PRO A 100 -2.77 -11.66 3.37
N PHE A 101 -3.95 -11.03 3.48
CA PHE A 101 -4.43 -10.36 4.68
C PHE A 101 -5.89 -10.68 4.98
N PHE A 102 -6.23 -10.66 6.27
CA PHE A 102 -7.61 -10.60 6.73
C PHE A 102 -8.09 -9.13 6.70
N PRO A 103 -9.35 -8.86 6.37
CA PRO A 103 -9.95 -7.53 6.49
C PRO A 103 -9.85 -7.01 7.93
N GLY A 104 -9.66 -5.70 8.08
CA GLY A 104 -9.53 -5.03 9.37
C GLY A 104 -8.54 -3.87 9.35
N ASP A 105 -8.15 -3.47 10.55
CA ASP A 105 -7.14 -2.44 10.82
C ASP A 105 -5.86 -3.12 11.32
N MET A 106 -4.72 -2.77 10.75
CA MET A 106 -3.43 -3.30 11.15
C MET A 106 -2.29 -2.30 10.97
N PHE A 107 -1.30 -2.42 11.85
CA PHE A 107 -0.01 -1.76 11.69
C PHE A 107 0.90 -2.57 10.77
N MET A 108 1.39 -1.92 9.73
CA MET A 108 2.31 -2.50 8.78
C MET A 108 3.77 -2.26 9.22
N PRO A 109 4.61 -3.31 9.26
CA PRO A 109 6.04 -3.11 9.44
C PRO A 109 6.60 -2.33 8.25
N VAL A 110 7.59 -1.47 8.50
CA VAL A 110 8.18 -0.63 7.45
C VAL A 110 8.82 -1.45 6.34
N GLU A 111 9.27 -2.67 6.66
CA GLU A 111 9.88 -3.66 5.77
C GLU A 111 8.93 -4.21 4.71
N THR A 112 7.62 -4.01 4.87
CA THR A 112 6.64 -4.28 3.80
C THR A 112 6.89 -3.37 2.60
N PHE A 113 7.51 -2.20 2.82
CA PHE A 113 7.78 -1.19 1.80
C PHE A 113 9.29 -0.97 1.60
N ASP A 114 9.68 -0.59 0.38
CA ASP A 114 11.09 -0.58 -0.04
C ASP A 114 11.74 0.81 -0.04
N PHE A 115 11.05 1.84 0.46
CA PHE A 115 11.46 3.22 0.23
C PHE A 115 12.80 3.53 0.92
N ILE A 116 13.05 2.96 2.10
CA ILE A 116 14.32 3.10 2.81
C ILE A 116 15.47 2.48 2.01
N SER A 117 15.25 1.30 1.43
CA SER A 117 16.23 0.63 0.57
C SER A 117 16.51 1.46 -0.68
N ILE A 118 15.46 1.97 -1.34
CA ILE A 118 15.60 2.83 -2.52
C ILE A 118 16.40 4.09 -2.17
N LEU A 119 16.07 4.77 -1.07
CA LEU A 119 16.76 5.99 -0.61
C LEU A 119 18.22 5.73 -0.24
N SER A 120 18.50 4.64 0.47
CA SER A 120 19.85 4.32 0.97
C SER A 120 20.79 3.82 -0.13
N ASN A 121 20.26 3.28 -1.23
CA ASN A 121 21.04 2.77 -2.35
C ASN A 121 21.16 3.76 -3.53
N MET A 122 20.70 5.00 -3.38
CA MET A 122 20.84 6.02 -4.45
C MET A 122 22.30 6.43 -4.68
N GLN A 123 23.18 6.24 -3.70
CA GLN A 123 24.60 6.47 -3.85
C GLN A 123 25.27 5.15 -4.24
N THR A 124 25.47 4.96 -5.54
CA THR A 124 26.20 3.81 -6.08
C THR A 124 27.66 3.83 -5.62
N ASN A 125 28.08 2.78 -4.90
CA ASN A 125 29.47 2.29 -4.83
C ASN A 125 30.54 3.18 -4.18
N SER A 126 30.24 3.91 -3.10
CA SER A 126 31.32 4.38 -2.20
C SER A 126 31.16 3.72 -0.82
N ASN A 127 32.13 2.89 -0.43
CA ASN A 127 32.16 2.23 0.89
C ASN A 127 32.06 3.23 2.05
N ASP A 128 32.42 4.49 1.81
CA ASP A 128 32.45 5.54 2.83
C ASP A 128 31.08 6.18 3.11
N ARG A 129 30.04 5.87 2.31
CA ARG A 129 28.71 6.49 2.40
C ARG A 129 27.58 5.48 2.56
N ILE A 130 27.89 4.33 3.15
CA ILE A 130 26.88 3.30 3.46
C ILE A 130 25.76 3.93 4.29
N SER A 131 24.53 3.64 3.87
CA SER A 131 23.30 4.17 4.48
C SER A 131 23.11 5.70 4.34
N GLU A 132 23.90 6.42 3.55
CA GLU A 132 23.65 7.85 3.35
C GLU A 132 22.62 8.11 2.25
N ILE A 133 21.58 8.83 2.62
CA ILE A 133 20.59 9.38 1.70
C ILE A 133 21.13 10.75 1.24
N PRO A 134 21.22 11.02 -0.07
CA PRO A 134 21.61 12.35 -0.54
C PRO A 134 20.66 13.45 -0.01
N SER A 135 21.16 14.67 0.12
CA SER A 135 20.30 15.81 0.45
C SER A 135 19.27 16.05 -0.65
N GLY A 136 18.08 16.48 -0.26
CA GLY A 136 16.97 16.72 -1.18
C GLY A 136 15.60 16.47 -0.59
N LYS A 137 14.58 16.67 -1.42
CA LYS A 137 13.18 16.42 -1.10
C LYS A 137 12.69 15.20 -1.86
N TYR A 138 12.12 14.26 -1.13
CA TYR A 138 11.67 12.98 -1.66
C TYR A 138 10.17 12.83 -1.44
N GLU A 139 9.43 12.45 -2.48
CA GLU A 139 8.05 11.99 -2.35
C GLU A 139 8.07 10.46 -2.28
N VAL A 140 7.52 9.89 -1.21
CA VAL A 140 7.28 8.46 -1.07
C VAL A 140 5.80 8.19 -1.26
N ILE A 141 5.49 7.21 -2.11
CA ILE A 141 4.13 6.77 -2.41
C ILE A 141 4.06 5.28 -2.10
N LEU A 142 3.16 4.90 -1.21
CA LEU A 142 2.89 3.50 -0.88
C LEU A 142 1.47 3.15 -1.34
N ASP A 143 1.37 2.11 -2.15
CA ASP A 143 0.13 1.65 -2.77
C ASP A 143 -0.07 0.15 -2.51
N ALA A 144 -1.33 -0.30 -2.48
CA ALA A 144 -1.72 -1.69 -2.33
C ALA A 144 -2.85 -2.03 -3.29
N LYS A 145 -2.60 -2.97 -4.19
CA LYS A 145 -3.61 -3.40 -5.17
C LYS A 145 -4.18 -4.77 -4.78
N PRO A 146 -5.50 -4.93 -4.58
CA PRO A 146 -6.09 -6.25 -4.38
C PRO A 146 -5.95 -7.10 -5.65
N GLN A 147 -5.66 -8.38 -5.48
CA GLN A 147 -5.51 -9.34 -6.58
C GLN A 147 -6.82 -10.10 -6.82
N GLY A 148 -7.29 -10.10 -8.06
CA GLY A 148 -8.47 -10.88 -8.46
C GLY A 148 -9.81 -10.35 -7.95
N ILE A 149 -9.81 -9.27 -7.16
CA ILE A 149 -11.00 -8.64 -6.59
C ILE A 149 -11.04 -7.17 -7.04
N LYS A 150 -12.25 -6.66 -7.32
CA LYS A 150 -12.43 -5.25 -7.68
C LYS A 150 -12.36 -4.40 -6.42
N GLY A 151 -11.82 -3.19 -6.52
CA GLY A 151 -11.68 -2.34 -5.35
C GLY A 151 -10.53 -1.37 -5.48
N GLU A 152 -10.43 -0.50 -4.47
CA GLU A 152 -9.40 0.52 -4.38
C GLU A 152 -8.92 0.64 -2.93
N ILE A 153 -7.60 0.66 -2.76
CA ILE A 153 -6.96 1.12 -1.53
C ILE A 153 -6.38 2.50 -1.82
N LYS A 154 -6.77 3.50 -1.05
CA LYS A 154 -6.18 4.83 -1.20
C LYS A 154 -4.71 4.78 -0.77
N PRO A 155 -3.77 5.22 -1.62
CA PRO A 155 -2.36 5.20 -1.29
C PRO A 155 -2.02 6.31 -0.30
N VAL A 156 -0.98 6.10 0.52
CA VAL A 156 -0.38 7.17 1.32
C VAL A 156 0.75 7.86 0.56
N ARG A 157 0.85 9.18 0.73
CA ARG A 157 1.92 9.99 0.15
C ARG A 157 2.55 10.85 1.23
N PHE A 158 3.85 10.74 1.43
CA PHE A 158 4.57 11.57 2.39
C PHE A 158 5.88 12.07 1.84
N LEU A 159 6.35 13.18 2.41
CA LEU A 159 7.60 13.82 2.03
C LEU A 159 8.69 13.45 3.02
N ILE A 160 9.88 13.19 2.51
CA ILE A 160 11.10 13.10 3.32
C ILE A 160 12.04 14.22 2.87
N THR A 161 12.43 15.08 3.81
CA THR A 161 13.42 16.13 3.57
C THR A 161 14.72 15.76 4.27
N VAL A 162 15.80 15.68 3.49
CA VAL A 162 17.18 15.45 3.94
C VAL A 162 17.95 16.75 3.72
N ASN A 163 18.48 17.33 4.80
CA ASN A 163 19.32 18.53 4.74
C ASN A 163 20.78 18.17 4.49
#